data_AF-A0A7X9YIE7-F1
#
_entry.id   AF-A0A7X9YIE7-F1
#
_cell.length_a   1.000
_cell.length_b   1.000
_cell.length_c   1.000
_cell.angle_alpha   90.00
_cell.angle_beta   90.00
_cell.angle_gamma   90.00
#
_symmetry.space_group_name_H-M   'P 1'
#
loop_
_entity.id
_entity.type
_entity.pdbx_description
1 polymer ?
#
loop_
_entity_poly.entity_id
_entity_poly.type
_entity_poly.pdbx_seq_one_letter_code
_entity_poly.pdbx_strand_id
1 'polypeptide(L)'
;MLPLNYAMLKYFTCHDEACADDVMEALKGEYSSFTAFTKPKMQEALMTAEKNGLISESRFDLDGAGEVRVYYSADQEQRDTINSYIK
;
A
#
# COMPACT_ATOMS: atom_id res chain seq x y z
N MET A 1 -16.59 4.93 -2.73
CA MET A 1 -15.23 4.59 -3.19
C MET A 1 -14.26 5.58 -2.57
N LEU A 2 -13.22 5.11 -1.88
CA LEU A 2 -12.17 5.97 -1.33
C LEU A 2 -11.28 6.49 -2.47
N PRO A 3 -10.58 7.63 -2.32
CA PRO A 3 -9.44 7.95 -3.17
C PRO A 3 -8.43 6.79 -3.19
N LEU A 4 -7.77 6.52 -4.32
CA LEU A 4 -6.87 5.36 -4.47
C LEU A 4 -5.83 5.28 -3.35
N ASN A 5 -5.13 6.37 -3.04
CA ASN A 5 -4.13 6.38 -1.97
C ASN A 5 -4.74 6.07 -0.59
N TYR A 6 -5.99 6.46 -0.33
CA TYR A 6 -6.68 6.12 0.92
C TYR A 6 -7.05 4.64 0.95
N ALA A 7 -7.51 4.07 -0.17
CA ALA A 7 -7.77 2.64 -0.25
C ALA A 7 -6.49 1.81 -0.02
N MET A 8 -5.37 2.25 -0.59
CA MET A 8 -4.05 1.63 -0.37
C MET A 8 -3.65 1.67 1.11
N LEU A 9 -3.75 2.82 1.79
CA LEU A 9 -3.44 2.93 3.22
C LEU A 9 -4.40 2.09 4.08
N LYS A 10 -5.70 2.14 3.77
CA LYS A 10 -6.72 1.39 4.52
C LYS A 10 -6.46 -0.11 4.46
N TYR A 11 -5.89 -0.62 3.37
CA TYR A 11 -5.50 -2.03 3.23
C TYR A 11 -4.57 -2.49 4.37
N PHE A 12 -3.56 -1.70 4.73
CA PHE A 12 -2.62 -2.01 5.81
C PHE A 12 -3.23 -1.98 7.22
N THR A 13 -4.47 -1.47 7.37
CA THR A 13 -5.17 -1.51 8.67
C THR A 13 -5.77 -2.88 8.98
N CYS A 14 -5.94 -3.72 7.95
CA CYS A 14 -6.59 -5.03 8.05
C CYS A 14 -5.65 -6.21 7.71
N HIS A 15 -4.41 -5.93 7.31
CA HIS A 15 -3.42 -6.93 6.87
C HIS A 15 -2.09 -6.70 7.60
N ASP A 16 -1.36 -7.76 7.86
CA ASP A 16 -0.10 -7.68 8.63
C ASP A 16 1.01 -7.02 7.81
N GLU A 17 1.18 -7.44 6.55
CA GLU A 17 2.08 -6.80 5.60
C GLU A 17 1.60 -6.98 4.16
N ALA A 18 2.06 -6.12 3.25
CA ALA A 18 1.76 -6.21 1.83
C ALA A 18 2.78 -5.47 0.96
N CYS A 19 3.00 -5.94 -0.27
CA CYS A 19 3.73 -5.20 -1.30
C CYS A 19 2.77 -4.47 -2.26
N ALA A 20 3.31 -3.68 -3.19
CA ALA A 20 2.49 -2.98 -4.18
C ALA A 20 1.63 -3.92 -5.03
N ASP A 21 2.13 -5.11 -5.38
CA ASP A 21 1.40 -6.09 -6.18
C ASP A 21 0.20 -6.67 -5.41
N ASP A 22 0.34 -6.94 -4.10
CA ASP A 22 -0.76 -7.42 -3.24
C ASP A 22 -1.88 -6.38 -3.14
N VAL A 23 -1.50 -5.11 -2.91
CA VAL A 23 -2.45 -3.99 -2.85
C VAL A 23 -3.12 -3.77 -4.21
N MET A 24 -2.37 -3.89 -5.30
CA MET A 24 -2.92 -3.82 -6.65
C MET A 24 -3.96 -4.93 -6.88
N GLU A 25 -3.63 -6.18 -6.58
CA GLU A 25 -4.57 -7.28 -6.84
C GLU A 25 -5.86 -7.13 -6.00
N ALA A 26 -5.74 -6.68 -4.74
CA ALA A 26 -6.89 -6.42 -3.89
C ALA A 26 -7.80 -5.28 -4.39
N LEU A 27 -7.23 -4.24 -5.00
CA LEU A 27 -7.96 -3.03 -5.42
C LEU A 27 -8.38 -3.04 -6.90
N LYS A 28 -7.89 -4.00 -7.68
CA LYS A 28 -8.06 -4.07 -9.15
C LYS A 28 -9.51 -3.97 -9.60
N GLY A 29 -10.43 -4.64 -8.91
CA GLY A 29 -11.85 -4.66 -9.28
C GLY A 29 -12.52 -3.28 -9.28
N GLU A 30 -12.03 -2.36 -8.45
CA GLU A 30 -12.59 -1.02 -8.32
C GLU A 30 -11.73 0.03 -9.03
N TYR A 31 -10.39 -0.11 -8.98
CA TYR A 31 -9.48 0.98 -9.32
C TYR A 31 -8.71 0.79 -10.64
N SER A 32 -8.84 -0.35 -11.35
CA SER A 32 -8.02 -0.63 -12.54
C SER A 32 -8.17 0.36 -13.70
N SER A 33 -9.25 1.15 -13.72
CA SER A 33 -9.47 2.19 -14.73
C SER A 33 -8.74 3.52 -14.44
N PHE A 34 -8.13 3.66 -13.25
CA PHE A 34 -7.49 4.90 -12.85
C PHE A 34 -6.10 5.02 -13.49
N THR A 35 -5.76 6.20 -14.02
CA THR A 35 -4.43 6.49 -14.58
C THR A 35 -3.29 6.32 -13.57
N ALA A 36 -3.61 6.36 -12.27
CA ALA A 36 -2.66 6.15 -11.17
C ALA A 36 -2.48 4.66 -10.81
N PHE A 37 -3.31 3.76 -11.35
CA PHE A 37 -3.29 2.34 -11.05
C PHE A 37 -2.24 1.60 -11.91
N THR A 38 -0.98 1.97 -11.70
CA THR A 38 0.17 1.31 -12.32
C THR A 38 1.18 0.96 -11.24
N LYS A 39 1.90 -0.17 -11.40
CA LYS A 39 2.90 -0.63 -10.42
C LYS A 39 3.88 0.48 -9.99
N PRO A 40 4.50 1.27 -10.90
CA PRO A 40 5.41 2.34 -10.49
C PRO A 40 4.74 3.42 -9.63
N LYS A 41 3.53 3.86 -9.98
CA LYS A 41 2.82 4.91 -9.23
C LYS A 41 2.32 4.44 -7.88
N MET A 42 1.87 3.19 -7.81
CA MET A 42 1.44 2.61 -6.54
C MET A 42 2.64 2.34 -5.63
N GLN A 43 3.77 1.88 -6.16
CA GLN A 43 5.02 1.78 -5.41
C GLN A 43 5.46 3.15 -4.86
N GLU A 44 5.46 4.20 -5.69
CA GLU A 44 5.80 5.56 -5.26
C GLU A 44 4.86 6.08 -4.16
N ALA A 45 3.56 5.78 -4.26
CA ALA A 45 2.59 6.15 -3.24
C ALA A 45 2.83 5.43 -1.90
N LEU A 46 3.22 4.14 -1.92
CA LEU A 46 3.60 3.41 -0.70
C LEU A 46 4.91 3.94 -0.10
N MET A 47 5.92 4.24 -0.93
CA MET A 47 7.16 4.88 -0.45
C MET A 47 6.88 6.25 0.18
N THR A 48 5.97 7.03 -0.40
CA THR A 48 5.55 8.32 0.16
C THR A 48 4.84 8.12 1.50
N ALA A 49 3.97 7.12 1.62
CA ALA A 49 3.32 6.77 2.88
C ALA A 49 4.33 6.35 3.96
N GLU A 50 5.33 5.56 3.61
CA GLU A 50 6.41 5.15 4.51
C GLU A 50 7.24 6.36 4.98
N LYS A 51 7.62 7.25 4.06
CA LYS A 51 8.35 8.48 4.39
C LYS A 51 7.55 9.44 5.28
N ASN A 52 6.23 9.40 5.18
CA ASN A 52 5.32 10.16 6.05
C ASN A 52 5.01 9.44 7.39
N GLY A 53 5.59 8.27 7.63
CA GLY A 53 5.42 7.50 8.87
C GLY A 53 4.07 6.77 8.99
N LEU A 54 3.28 6.70 7.92
CA LEU A 54 1.96 6.06 7.94
C LEU A 54 2.03 4.53 7.89
N ILE A 55 3.10 4.00 7.30
CA ILE A 55 3.45 2.58 7.23
C ILE A 55 4.96 2.45 7.38
N SER A 56 5.47 1.24 7.59
CA SER A 56 6.91 0.98 7.68
C SER A 56 7.32 -0.18 6.80
N GLU A 57 8.49 -0.10 6.18
CA GLU A 57 9.09 -1.24 5.47
C GLU A 57 9.28 -2.41 6.44
N SER A 58 8.75 -3.59 6.11
CA SER A 58 8.88 -4.81 6.91
C SER A 58 9.99 -5.72 6.39
N ARG A 59 10.04 -5.90 5.07
CA ARG A 59 11.02 -6.74 4.36
C ARG A 59 11.06 -6.40 2.88
N PHE A 60 12.02 -6.99 2.17
CA PHE A 60 12.03 -7.03 0.71
C PHE A 60 12.42 -8.43 0.23
N ASP A 61 11.99 -8.77 -0.99
CA ASP A 61 12.42 -9.97 -1.71
C ASP A 61 12.54 -9.70 -3.21
N LEU A 62 12.88 -10.74 -3.97
CA LEU A 62 12.80 -10.73 -5.43
C LEU A 62 11.59 -11.55 -5.88
N ASP A 63 10.87 -11.04 -6.86
CA ASP A 63 9.81 -11.80 -7.52
C ASP A 63 10.36 -12.86 -8.49
N GLY A 64 9.45 -13.58 -9.16
CA GLY A 64 9.82 -14.63 -10.12
C GLY A 64 10.58 -14.13 -11.35
N ALA A 65 10.57 -12.83 -11.63
CA ALA A 65 11.33 -12.18 -12.69
C ALA A 65 12.67 -11.58 -12.19
N GLY A 66 12.94 -11.66 -10.88
CA GLY A 66 14.13 -11.05 -10.28
C GLY A 66 13.97 -9.56 -9.99
N GLU A 67 12.75 -9.02 -10.00
CA GLU A 67 12.49 -7.62 -9.61
C GLU A 67 12.31 -7.51 -8.08
N VAL A 68 12.79 -6.41 -7.49
CA VAL A 68 12.64 -6.16 -6.06
C VAL A 68 11.17 -5.86 -5.71
N ARG A 69 10.64 -6.57 -4.72
CA ARG A 69 9.38 -6.25 -4.05
C ARG A 69 9.66 -5.81 -2.62
N VAL A 70 9.17 -4.63 -2.28
CA VAL A 70 9.22 -4.10 -0.92
C VAL A 70 7.87 -4.31 -0.27
N TYR A 71 7.88 -4.88 0.93
CA TYR A 71 6.71 -5.11 1.76
C TYR A 71 6.66 -4.05 2.86
N TYR A 72 5.44 -3.61 3.15
CA TYR A 72 5.17 -2.63 4.19
C TYR A 72 4.16 -3.20 5.18
N SER A 73 4.19 -2.69 6.41
CA SER A 73 3.26 -3.03 7.48
C SER A 73 2.84 -1.76 8.22
N ALA A 74 1.75 -1.85 8.98
CA ALA A 74 1.34 -0.80 9.92
C ALA A 74 1.24 -1.41 11.32
N ASP A 75 1.95 -0.83 12.29
CA ASP A 75 1.75 -1.14 13.71
C ASP A 75 0.43 -0.52 14.24
N GLN A 76 0.12 -0.75 15.52
CA GLN A 76 -1.15 -0.27 16.08
C GLN A 76 -1.30 1.26 16.01
N GLU A 77 -0.23 2.02 16.27
CA GLU A 77 -0.27 3.49 16.26
C GLU A 77 -0.49 4.02 14.82
N GLN A 78 0.20 3.41 13.86
CA GLN A 78 0.04 3.70 12.43
C GLN A 78 -1.36 3.37 11.93
N ARG A 79 -1.91 2.21 12.34
CA ARG A 79 -3.28 1.81 12.00
C ARG A 79 -4.31 2.80 12.55
N ASP A 80 -4.15 3.20 13.80
CA ASP A 80 -5.04 4.18 14.45
C ASP A 80 -4.95 5.54 13.76
N THR A 81 -3.73 5.97 13.40
CA THR A 81 -3.48 7.19 12.63
C THR A 81 -4.16 7.16 11.27
N ILE A 82 -4.00 6.09 10.49
CA ILE A 82 -4.67 5.92 9.19
C ILE A 82 -6.20 5.97 9.37
N ASN A 83 -6.74 5.25 10.36
CA ASN A 83 -8.18 5.23 10.66
C ASN A 83 -8.71 6.59 11.11
N SER A 84 -7.89 7.44 11.71
CA SER A 84 -8.27 8.81 12.08
C SER A 84 -8.46 9.71 10.86
N TYR A 85 -7.67 9.50 9.79
CA TYR A 85 -7.77 10.25 8.53
C TYR A 85 -8.83 9.70 7.58
N ILE A 86 -9.10 8.39 7.63
CA ILE A 86 -9.97 7.67 6.70
C ILE A 86 -11.16 7.09 7.47
N LYS A 87 -12.23 7.89 7.56
CA LYS A 87 -13.52 7.51 8.16
C LYS A 87 -14.33 6.56 7.28
#